data_AF-A0A496PMK3-F1
#
_entry.id   AF-A0A496PMK3-F1
#
_cell.length_a   1.000
_cell.length_b   1.000
_cell.length_c   1.000
_cell.angle_alpha   90.00
_cell.angle_beta   90.00
_cell.angle_gamma   90.00
#
_symmetry.space_group_name_H-M   'P 1'
#
loop_
_entity.id
_entity.type
_entity.pdbx_description
1 polymer ?
#
loop_
_entity_poly.entity_id
_entity_poly.type
_entity_poly.pdbx_seq_one_letter_code
_entity_poly.pdbx_strand_id
1 'polypeptide(L)' 'MKPVIRAKKGAALLDSLPAGAVVLDRNGHAWQQGGIYRFWGEQHGYWYRSYGDDSEVTAREIADLAPFTVLHPRKDQP' A
#
# COMPACT_ATOMS: atom_id res chain seq x y z
N MET A 1 0.47 -6.64 -21.68
CA MET A 1 -0.43 -6.63 -20.50
C MET A 1 0.44 -6.62 -19.25
N LYS A 2 0.28 -5.65 -18.35
CA LYS A 2 1.06 -5.58 -17.11
C LYS A 2 0.44 -6.53 -16.06
N PRO A 3 1.24 -7.25 -15.26
CA PRO A 3 0.69 -8.22 -14.29
C PRO A 3 -0.03 -7.50 -13.15
N VAL A 4 -1.28 -7.91 -12.88
CA VAL A 4 -2.06 -7.51 -11.71
C VAL A 4 -1.84 -8.58 -10.63
N ILE A 5 -1.15 -8.24 -9.56
CA ILE A 5 -0.94 -9.14 -8.43
C ILE A 5 -2.11 -8.98 -7.46
N ARG A 6 -2.94 -10.02 -7.32
CA ARG A 6 -4.02 -10.09 -6.31
C ARG A 6 -3.51 -10.86 -5.10
N ALA A 7 -3.39 -10.20 -3.94
CA ALA A 7 -2.99 -10.86 -2.69
C ALA A 7 -4.19 -11.11 -1.76
N LYS A 8 -4.21 -12.30 -1.13
CA LYS A 8 -5.28 -12.75 -0.22
C LYS A 8 -5.08 -12.36 1.25
N LYS A 9 -3.90 -11.83 1.64
CA LYS A 9 -3.59 -11.27 2.96
C LYS A 9 -2.58 -10.12 2.79
N GLY A 10 -2.93 -8.94 3.30
CA GLY A 10 -2.41 -7.65 2.81
C GLY A 10 -1.19 -7.08 3.51
N ALA A 11 -1.08 -7.19 4.84
CA ALA A 11 -0.15 -6.35 5.61
C ALA A 11 1.32 -6.53 5.20
N ALA A 12 1.83 -7.77 5.17
CA ALA A 12 3.22 -8.02 4.77
C ALA A 12 3.53 -7.64 3.31
N LEU A 13 2.55 -7.77 2.40
CA LEU A 13 2.71 -7.26 1.03
C LEU A 13 2.80 -5.74 1.06
N LEU A 14 1.89 -5.07 1.75
CA LEU A 14 1.83 -3.62 1.86
C LEU A 14 3.11 -3.05 2.52
N ASP A 15 3.60 -3.67 3.60
CA ASP A 15 4.85 -3.27 4.26
C ASP A 15 6.08 -3.44 3.36
N SER A 16 6.03 -4.40 2.42
CA SER A 16 7.10 -4.61 1.43
C SER A 16 7.12 -3.58 0.29
N LEU A 17 6.04 -2.82 0.10
CA LEU A 17 5.96 -1.84 -0.98
C LEU A 17 6.81 -0.60 -0.65
N PRO A 18 7.50 0.00 -1.63
CA PRO A 18 8.30 1.19 -1.40
C PRO A 18 7.44 2.41 -1.09
N ALA A 19 8.02 3.42 -0.44
CA ALA A 19 7.40 4.73 -0.30
C ALA A 19 6.96 5.27 -1.66
N GLY A 20 5.77 5.88 -1.72
CA GLY A 20 5.13 6.34 -2.94
C GLY A 20 4.42 5.27 -3.76
N ALA A 21 4.47 3.99 -3.38
CA ALA A 21 3.67 2.96 -4.02
C ALA A 21 2.17 3.26 -3.89
N VAL A 22 1.40 2.97 -4.94
CA VAL A 22 -0.06 3.12 -4.93
C VAL A 22 -0.72 1.76 -5.10
N VAL A 23 -1.75 1.48 -4.31
CA VAL A 23 -2.59 0.29 -4.44
C VAL A 23 -4.06 0.69 -4.55
N LEU A 24 -4.86 -0.12 -5.24
CA LEU A 24 -6.32 -0.06 -5.20
C LEU A 24 -6.85 -1.17 -4.31
N ASP A 25 -7.78 -0.84 -3.42
CA ASP A 25 -8.54 -1.84 -2.65
C ASP A 25 -9.65 -2.51 -3.48
N ARG A 26 -10.40 -3.42 -2.86
CA ARG A 26 -11.52 -4.13 -3.51
C ARG A 26 -12.67 -3.22 -3.97
N ASN A 27 -12.78 -2.02 -3.41
CA ASN A 27 -13.80 -1.02 -3.73
C ASN A 27 -13.29 -0.01 -4.77
N GLY A 28 -12.01 -0.12 -5.19
CA GLY A 28 -11.38 0.82 -6.11
C GLY A 28 -10.86 2.09 -5.44
N HIS A 29 -10.78 2.16 -4.11
CA HIS A 29 -10.13 3.28 -3.45
C HIS A 29 -8.61 3.16 -3.57
N ALA A 30 -7.97 4.29 -3.89
CA ALA A 30 -6.53 4.38 -4.00
C ALA A 30 -5.89 4.73 -2.66
N TRP A 31 -4.86 3.96 -2.31
CA TRP A 31 -4.04 4.13 -1.12
C TRP A 31 -2.59 4.33 -1.56
N GLN A 32 -1.91 5.32 -0.97
CA GLN A 32 -0.51 5.62 -1.25
C GLN A 32 0.35 5.35 -0.01
N GLN A 33 1.44 4.62 -0.19
CA GLN A 33 2.46 4.40 0.84
C GLN A 33 3.14 5.75 1.10
N GLY A 34 2.95 6.30 2.29
CA GLY A 34 3.50 7.58 2.69
C GLY A 34 4.99 7.52 3.05
N GLY A 35 5.44 6.37 3.53
CA GLY A 35 6.81 6.16 3.97
C GLY A 35 6.94 4.90 4.79
N ILE A 36 8.18 4.58 5.14
CA ILE A 36 8.53 3.36 5.86
C ILE A 36 9.24 3.76 7.16
N TYR A 37 8.81 3.20 8.28
CA TYR A 37 9.49 3.31 9.57
C TYR A 37 9.83 1.93 10.13
N ARG A 38 10.75 1.89 11.10
CA ARG A 38 11.12 0.67 11.80
C ARG A 38 10.64 0.72 13.23
N PHE A 39 9.94 -0.31 13.67
CA PHE A 39 9.50 -0.47 15.05
C PHE A 39 9.83 -1.89 15.50
N TRP A 40 10.56 -2.04 16.62
CA TRP A 40 11.07 -3.34 17.11
C TRP A 40 11.85 -4.19 16.08
N GLY A 41 12.51 -3.53 15.11
CA GLY A 41 13.26 -4.22 14.06
C GLY A 41 12.42 -4.69 12.87
N GLU A 42 11.10 -4.50 12.91
CA GLU A 42 10.19 -4.76 11.80
C GLU A 42 9.94 -3.49 10.97
N GLN A 43 9.70 -3.69 9.67
CA GLN A 43 9.42 -2.62 8.73
C GLN A 43 7.90 -2.40 8.65
N HIS A 44 7.46 -1.16 8.85
CA HIS A 44 6.04 -0.80 8.77
C HIS A 44 5.84 0.39 7.83
N GLY A 45 4.78 0.29 7.02
CA GLY A 45 4.31 1.38 6.17
C GLY A 45 3.09 2.09 6.76
N TYR A 46 3.05 3.41 6.60
CA TYR A 46 1.82 4.18 6.74
C TYR A 46 1.23 4.48 5.37
N TRP A 47 -0.10 4.43 5.29
CA TRP A 47 -0.87 4.56 4.08
C TRP A 47 -1.84 5.72 4.20
N TYR A 48 -1.95 6.48 3.13
CA TYR A 48 -2.90 7.57 3.02
C TYR A 48 -3.92 7.25 1.94
N ARG A 49 -5.18 7.60 2.18
CA ARG A 49 -6.17 7.64 1.11
C ARG A 49 -5.79 8.77 0.16
N SER A 50 -5.71 8.49 -1.14
CA SER A 50 -5.20 9.46 -2.11
C SER A 50 -6.11 10.69 -2.32
N TYR A 51 -7.32 10.68 -1.74
CA TYR A 51 -8.25 11.79 -1.72
C TYR A 51 -9.16 11.73 -0.48
N GLY A 52 -9.40 12.87 0.18
CA GLY A 52 -10.61 13.10 0.95
C GLY A 52 -10.48 13.29 2.47
N ASP A 53 -9.44 12.79 3.15
CA ASP A 53 -9.45 12.84 4.63
C ASP A 53 -8.09 12.86 5.35
N ASP A 54 -6.95 13.01 4.65
CA ASP A 54 -5.59 12.97 5.23
C ASP A 54 -5.34 11.83 6.24
N SER A 55 -6.19 10.80 6.21
CA SER A 55 -6.23 9.81 7.28
C SER A 55 -5.09 8.83 7.09
N GLU A 56 -4.20 8.82 8.06
CA GLU A 56 -3.08 7.88 8.15
C GLU A 56 -3.57 6.56 8.74
N VAL A 57 -3.27 5.46 8.05
CA VAL A 57 -3.57 4.11 8.51
C VAL A 57 -2.39 3.18 8.29
N THR A 58 -2.28 2.17 9.14
CA THR A 58 -1.27 1.12 9.03
C THR A 58 -1.60 0.14 7.92
N ALA A 59 -0.57 -0.55 7.40
CA ALA A 59 -0.73 -1.69 6.49
C ALA A 59 -1.69 -2.76 7.04
N ARG A 60 -1.76 -2.92 8.36
CA ARG A 60 -2.66 -3.87 9.04
C ARG A 60 -4.12 -3.43 8.96
N GLU A 61 -4.41 -2.15 9.15
CA GLU A 61 -5.77 -1.62 9.09
C GLU A 61 -6.37 -1.70 7.69
N ILE A 62 -5.57 -1.43 6.65
CA ILE A 62 -6.07 -1.55 5.28
C ILE A 62 -6.14 -3.00 4.81
N ALA A 63 -5.36 -3.94 5.38
CA ALA A 63 -5.24 -5.33 4.90
C ALA A 63 -6.59 -6.07 4.75
N ASP A 64 -7.60 -5.70 5.54
CA ASP A 64 -8.96 -6.26 5.48
C ASP A 64 -9.76 -5.81 4.25
N LEU A 65 -9.27 -4.79 3.54
CA LEU A 65 -9.82 -4.28 2.27
C LEU A 65 -9.33 -5.07 1.04
N ALA A 66 -8.58 -6.14 1.27
CA ALA A 66 -8.13 -7.06 0.22
C ALA A 66 -9.32 -7.60 -0.63
N PRO A 67 -9.06 -7.97 -1.91
CA PRO A 67 -7.76 -7.99 -2.58
C PRO A 67 -7.28 -6.58 -2.99
N PHE A 68 -5.96 -6.43 -3.04
CA PHE A 68 -5.33 -5.22 -3.58
C PHE A 68 -4.90 -5.40 -5.04
N THR A 69 -4.89 -4.30 -5.77
CA THR A 69 -4.23 -4.16 -7.07
C THR A 69 -3.09 -3.17 -6.93
N VAL A 70 -1.84 -3.62 -7.06
CA VAL A 70 -0.67 -2.74 -6.98
C VAL A 70 -0.52 -1.96 -8.29
N LEU A 71 -0.69 -0.63 -8.23
CA LEU A 71 -0.52 0.29 -9.34
C LEU A 71 0.95 0.70 -9.49
N HIS A 72 1.84 -0.28 -9.70
CA HIS A 72 3.28 -0.15 -9.95
C HIS A 72 4.11 0.63 -8.91
N PRO A 73 5.16 0.02 -8.33
CA PRO A 73 6.28 0.79 -7.80
C PRO A 73 7.03 1.38 -9.00
N ARG A 74 7.22 2.71 -9.08
CA ARG A 74 8.12 3.26 -10.11
C ARG A 74 9.52 2.66 -9.91
N LYS A 75 10.00 1.89 -10.90
CA LYS A 75 11.41 1.51 -11.01
C LYS A 75 12.25 2.62 -11.66
N ASP A 76 11.58 3.53 -12.36
CA ASP A 76 12.20 4.58 -13.15
C ASP A 76 11.39 5.87 -12.98
N GLN A 77 11.84 6.74 -12.09
CA GLN A 77 11.52 8.16 -12.12
C GLN A 77 12.85 8.85 -12.49
N PRO A 78 12.89 9.80 -13.45
CA PRO A 78 14.13 10.45 -13.86
C PRO A 78 14.84 11.14 -12.69
#